data_AF-A0A821Z256-F1
#
_entry.id   AF-A0A821Z256-F1
#
_cell.length_a   1.000
_cell.length_b   1.000
_cell.length_c   1.000
_cell.angle_alpha   90.00
_cell.angle_beta   90.00
_cell.angle_gamma   90.00
#
_symmetry.space_group_name_H-M   'P 1'
#
loop_
_entity.id
_entity.type
_entity.pdbx_description
1 polymer ?
#
loop_
_entity_poly.entity_id
_entity_poly.type
_entity_poly.pdbx_seq_one_letter_code
_entity_poly.pdbx_strand_id
1 'polypeptide(L)'
;MGTLFSQAILNSNLTLSPEGEQSLNQILSAFNNDFLVQSRHNNHHQHTQLLHSSNIREKESINNSQQEHYRSRSLDQSHSQEHQHTTQIKSSIIKRRWQCQLCHTINENNVQLCIECGSNKINVYIPSIDHMDKMKNKNQHQQNLLIRISNSSTSHHHQKRTVLMEKQNSIDEDNDHRRSVLIAHKHKVDEHIVLKHVEQILRTCLIGQIKFKDKNFPASSQSLYINGNSFSKFTLSILPNQQRMNLNASSSNSHIQWLRPDQIISEECSDNLRTQWTIFRDPKPNDVLQGGLGDCWFITALSVLAEEPEYLMRVLITKQYNNEGIYCVRLCKDGEWTQVLVDDRLPCTSNKKLAYSQAHRKQLWVPLIEKALAKLNGSYEAIIAGRCCEGLATVTGSPCETLILGRANNPDDKNVDYDKLWSKLLNARSQKFLMCAMCCNNHISKEEFEKVGLLNVHAYSLQDLKQSKDGKYRLVKLRNPWGGTYRWT
;
A
#
# COMPACT_ATOMS: atom_id res chain seq x y z
N MET A 1 2.91 -3.13 -18.63
CA MET A 1 3.28 -4.41 -19.27
C MET A 1 4.04 -4.25 -20.59
N GLY A 2 3.75 -3.27 -21.45
CA GLY A 2 4.39 -3.13 -22.78
C GLY A 2 5.90 -2.85 -22.80
N THR A 3 6.44 -2.14 -21.82
CA THR A 3 7.90 -1.86 -21.72
C THR A 3 8.73 -3.08 -21.26
N LEU A 4 8.10 -4.11 -20.72
CA LEU A 4 8.78 -5.34 -20.25
C LEU A 4 8.92 -6.42 -21.33
N PHE A 5 8.22 -6.29 -22.47
CA PHE A 5 8.30 -7.29 -23.55
C PHE A 5 9.43 -7.00 -24.56
N SER A 6 9.73 -5.72 -24.82
CA SER A 6 10.80 -5.33 -25.76
C SER A 6 12.20 -5.70 -25.23
N GLN A 7 12.41 -5.61 -23.91
CA GLN A 7 13.69 -5.96 -23.29
C GLN A 7 13.93 -7.47 -23.17
N ALA A 8 12.86 -8.29 -23.18
CA ALA A 8 12.98 -9.74 -23.09
C ALA A 8 13.38 -10.38 -24.42
N ILE A 9 12.88 -9.87 -25.55
CA ILE A 9 13.22 -10.38 -26.89
C ILE A 9 14.61 -9.90 -27.34
N LEU A 10 15.02 -8.66 -27.01
CA LEU A 10 16.37 -8.16 -27.34
C LEU A 10 17.51 -8.90 -26.61
N ASN A 11 17.21 -9.58 -25.49
CA ASN A 11 18.20 -10.30 -24.68
C ASN A 11 18.22 -11.83 -24.91
N SER A 12 17.25 -12.36 -25.66
CA SER A 12 17.23 -13.76 -26.08
C SER A 12 17.43 -13.81 -27.58
N ASN A 13 18.60 -14.27 -28.05
CA ASN A 13 18.87 -14.56 -29.47
C ASN A 13 17.97 -15.71 -29.97
N LEU A 14 16.66 -15.50 -30.02
CA LEU A 14 15.64 -16.40 -30.53
C LEU A 14 15.12 -15.80 -31.83
N THR A 15 15.47 -16.42 -32.94
CA THR A 15 14.87 -16.14 -34.25
C THR A 15 13.42 -16.62 -34.26
N LEU A 16 12.48 -15.69 -34.43
CA LEU A 16 11.06 -16.00 -34.61
C LEU A 16 10.81 -16.53 -36.03
N SER A 17 9.82 -17.40 -36.18
CA SER A 17 9.34 -17.81 -37.51
C SER A 17 8.63 -16.62 -38.20
N PRO A 18 8.53 -16.60 -39.55
CA PRO A 18 7.83 -15.53 -40.29
C PRO A 18 6.38 -15.31 -39.83
N GLU A 19 5.69 -16.39 -39.45
CA GLU A 19 4.32 -16.36 -38.88
C GLU A 19 4.30 -15.75 -37.47
N GLY A 20 5.37 -15.96 -36.69
CA GLY A 20 5.58 -15.35 -35.37
C GLY A 20 5.85 -13.85 -35.46
N GLU A 21 6.62 -13.40 -36.45
CA GLU A 21 6.83 -11.97 -36.72
C GLU A 21 5.55 -11.26 -37.17
N GLN A 22 4.74 -11.91 -38.01
CA GLN A 22 3.48 -11.35 -38.48
C GLN A 22 2.46 -11.20 -37.34
N SER A 23 2.41 -12.18 -36.44
CA SER A 23 1.56 -12.14 -35.22
C SER A 23 2.02 -11.05 -34.25
N LEU A 24 3.33 -10.88 -34.08
CA LEU A 24 3.89 -9.85 -33.19
C LEU A 24 3.64 -8.43 -33.74
N ASN A 25 3.72 -8.24 -35.06
CA ASN A 25 3.39 -6.98 -35.72
C ASN A 25 1.88 -6.65 -35.68
N GLN A 26 1.00 -7.66 -35.75
CA GLN A 26 -0.44 -7.47 -35.53
C GLN A 26 -0.75 -7.07 -34.08
N ILE A 27 -0.04 -7.66 -33.11
CA ILE A 27 -0.18 -7.31 -31.69
C ILE A 27 0.32 -5.88 -31.44
N LEU A 28 1.49 -5.51 -31.96
CA LEU A 28 2.05 -4.17 -31.79
C LEU A 28 1.21 -3.07 -32.49
N SER A 29 0.60 -3.36 -33.63
CA SER A 29 -0.30 -2.43 -34.32
C SER A 29 -1.64 -2.25 -33.59
N ALA A 30 -2.17 -3.30 -32.96
CA ALA A 30 -3.35 -3.20 -32.10
C ALA A 30 -3.08 -2.35 -30.84
N PHE A 31 -1.91 -2.53 -30.19
CA PHE A 31 -1.52 -1.74 -29.02
C PHE A 31 -1.31 -0.24 -29.32
N ASN A 32 -0.73 0.09 -30.48
CA ASN A 32 -0.53 1.50 -30.87
C ASN A 32 -1.85 2.21 -31.21
N ASN A 33 -2.84 1.50 -31.75
CA ASN A 33 -4.15 2.06 -32.02
C ASN A 33 -4.97 2.29 -30.75
N ASP A 34 -4.91 1.37 -29.77
CA ASP A 34 -5.61 1.55 -28.48
C ASP A 34 -5.02 2.71 -27.65
N PHE A 35 -3.71 2.94 -27.71
CA PHE A 35 -3.05 4.05 -27.01
C PHE A 35 -3.42 5.43 -27.61
N LEU A 36 -3.61 5.49 -28.94
CA LEU A 36 -4.06 6.71 -29.63
C LEU A 36 -5.56 6.97 -29.43
N VAL A 37 -6.39 5.93 -29.29
CA VAL A 37 -7.83 6.08 -29.00
C VAL A 37 -8.07 6.47 -27.54
N GLN A 38 -7.33 5.91 -26.57
CA GLN A 38 -7.46 6.28 -25.16
C GLN A 38 -6.90 7.67 -24.83
N SER A 39 -5.83 8.12 -25.51
CA SER A 39 -5.33 9.50 -25.35
C SER A 39 -6.28 10.56 -25.94
N ARG A 40 -7.05 10.22 -26.99
CA ARG A 40 -8.09 11.10 -27.54
C ARG A 40 -9.35 11.16 -26.68
N HIS A 41 -9.73 10.09 -25.98
CA HIS A 41 -10.87 10.10 -25.05
C HIS A 41 -10.58 10.83 -23.73
N ASN A 42 -9.35 10.77 -23.21
CA ASN A 42 -8.98 11.52 -22.00
C ASN A 42 -8.86 13.03 -22.21
N ASN A 43 -8.47 13.49 -23.42
CA ASN A 43 -8.45 14.92 -23.74
C ASN A 43 -9.84 15.52 -24.03
N HIS A 44 -10.83 14.71 -24.41
CA HIS A 44 -12.18 15.21 -24.70
C HIS A 44 -13.08 15.31 -23.46
N HIS A 45 -12.79 14.57 -22.39
CA HIS A 45 -13.56 14.65 -21.14
C HIS A 45 -13.13 15.77 -20.17
N GLN A 46 -11.94 16.37 -20.33
CA GLN A 46 -11.51 17.52 -19.54
C GLN A 46 -11.94 18.89 -20.12
N HIS A 47 -12.49 18.94 -21.34
CA HIS A 47 -12.84 20.21 -22.00
C HIS A 47 -14.34 20.53 -22.05
N THR A 48 -15.23 19.68 -21.51
CA THR A 48 -16.69 19.84 -21.62
C THR A 48 -17.44 19.95 -20.29
N GLN A 49 -16.77 20.27 -19.19
CA GLN A 49 -17.42 20.56 -17.89
C GLN A 49 -17.19 21.98 -17.34
N LEU A 50 -16.76 22.94 -18.19
CA LEU A 50 -16.63 24.35 -17.80
C LEU A 50 -17.47 25.34 -18.63
N LEU A 51 -18.46 24.87 -19.39
CA LEU A 51 -19.39 25.73 -20.11
C LEU A 51 -20.81 25.15 -20.04
N HIS A 52 -21.48 25.20 -18.88
CA HIS A 52 -22.94 25.06 -18.76
C HIS A 52 -23.47 25.56 -17.40
N SER A 53 -23.09 26.78 -16.99
CA SER A 53 -23.71 27.45 -15.83
C SER A 53 -23.65 28.97 -15.95
N SER A 54 -24.05 29.49 -17.10
CA SER A 54 -24.35 30.91 -17.27
C SER A 54 -25.22 31.08 -18.51
N ASN A 55 -26.51 30.79 -18.35
CA ASN A 55 -27.61 31.40 -19.10
C ASN A 55 -28.92 30.81 -18.57
N ILE A 56 -29.74 31.69 -17.99
CA ILE A 56 -31.21 31.79 -18.10
C ILE A 56 -31.63 32.75 -16.98
N ARG A 57 -31.68 34.04 -17.32
CA ARG A 57 -32.63 34.99 -16.75
C ARG A 57 -33.82 35.05 -17.71
N GLU A 58 -34.96 35.44 -17.15
CA GLU A 58 -36.21 35.83 -17.81
C GLU A 58 -37.15 34.70 -18.22
N LYS A 59 -38.14 34.42 -17.37
CA LYS A 59 -39.53 34.90 -17.51
C LYS A 59 -40.40 34.14 -16.51
N GLU A 60 -41.03 34.86 -15.59
CA GLU A 60 -42.40 34.61 -15.14
C GLU A 60 -42.82 35.71 -14.15
N SER A 61 -43.53 36.69 -14.70
CA SER A 61 -44.48 37.54 -14.00
C SER A 61 -45.79 36.78 -13.83
N ILE A 62 -46.43 36.87 -12.65
CA ILE A 62 -47.84 37.29 -12.46
C ILE A 62 -48.32 36.90 -11.04
N ASN A 63 -48.90 37.89 -10.37
CA ASN A 63 -49.83 37.84 -9.23
C ASN A 63 -49.35 37.32 -7.86
N ASN A 64 -49.16 38.27 -6.93
CA ASN A 64 -50.27 38.65 -6.06
C ASN A 64 -49.98 39.98 -5.36
N SER A 65 -50.88 40.94 -5.58
CA SER A 65 -50.98 42.22 -4.91
C SER A 65 -51.78 42.11 -3.61
N GLN A 66 -51.74 43.20 -2.84
CA GLN A 66 -52.59 43.56 -1.70
C GLN A 66 -52.01 43.21 -0.30
N GLN A 67 -51.36 44.20 0.34
CA GLN A 67 -52.08 45.04 1.30
C GLN A 67 -51.31 46.30 1.70
N GLU A 68 -52.09 47.38 1.72
CA GLU A 68 -51.88 48.80 2.01
C GLU A 68 -51.18 49.12 3.35
N HIS A 69 -50.24 50.08 3.33
CA HIS A 69 -50.32 51.42 3.94
C HIS A 69 -50.69 51.48 5.44
N TYR A 70 -49.79 51.98 6.28
CA TYR A 70 -49.82 53.37 6.78
C TYR A 70 -48.55 53.68 7.60
N ARG A 71 -47.90 54.81 7.28
CA ARG A 71 -46.95 55.51 8.16
C ARG A 71 -47.75 56.50 8.99
N SER A 72 -47.51 56.53 10.29
CA SER A 72 -47.74 57.70 11.13
C SER A 72 -46.53 57.91 12.03
N ARG A 73 -45.96 59.11 11.95
CA ARG A 73 -44.94 59.66 12.85
C ARG A 73 -45.64 60.28 14.06
N SER A 74 -45.06 60.09 15.25
CA SER A 74 -45.22 60.95 16.44
C SER A 74 -44.00 60.65 17.33
N LEU A 75 -43.03 61.57 17.38
CA LEU A 75 -42.87 62.63 18.39
C LEU A 75 -42.28 62.11 19.72
N ASP A 76 -41.03 62.55 19.94
CA ASP A 76 -40.33 62.88 21.19
C ASP A 76 -40.86 62.34 22.52
N GLN A 77 -40.00 61.67 23.29
CA GLN A 77 -39.38 62.24 24.52
C GLN A 77 -38.55 61.22 25.30
N SER A 78 -37.28 61.61 25.51
CA SER A 78 -36.46 61.53 26.73
C SER A 78 -36.14 60.23 27.48
N HIS A 79 -34.83 60.11 27.77
CA HIS A 79 -34.13 59.38 28.83
C HIS A 79 -33.91 57.88 28.58
N SER A 80 -32.68 57.34 28.60
CA SER A 80 -31.57 57.63 29.50
C SER A 80 -30.22 57.07 29.00
N GLN A 81 -29.17 57.87 29.21
CA GLN A 81 -27.76 57.50 29.48
C GLN A 81 -26.90 56.90 28.35
N GLU A 82 -26.09 57.77 27.73
CA GLU A 82 -24.79 57.39 27.18
C GLU A 82 -23.74 58.50 27.39
N HIS A 83 -22.52 58.04 27.68
CA HIS A 83 -21.22 58.69 27.44
C HIS A 83 -20.66 59.68 28.47
N GLN A 84 -19.91 59.11 29.42
CA GLN A 84 -18.61 59.68 29.80
C GLN A 84 -17.49 58.90 29.12
N HIS A 85 -16.64 59.65 28.43
CA HIS A 85 -15.44 59.22 27.74
C HIS A 85 -14.26 59.14 28.73
N THR A 86 -13.35 58.18 28.50
CA THR A 86 -11.90 58.18 28.84
C THR A 86 -11.52 58.09 30.35
N THR A 87 -10.68 57.17 30.85
CA THR A 87 -9.55 56.42 30.28
C THR A 87 -9.21 55.21 31.17
N GLN A 88 -9.32 53.97 30.68
CA GLN A 88 -8.55 52.82 31.22
C GLN A 88 -8.45 51.68 30.19
N ILE A 89 -7.20 51.48 29.74
CA ILE A 89 -6.57 50.36 29.03
C ILE A 89 -7.41 49.08 28.91
N LYS A 90 -7.81 48.70 27.69
CA LYS A 90 -7.97 47.29 27.27
C LYS A 90 -7.41 47.09 25.86
N SER A 91 -6.39 46.23 25.78
CA SER A 91 -5.81 45.69 24.57
C SER A 91 -6.86 44.97 23.71
N SER A 92 -7.35 45.62 22.67
CA SER A 92 -8.13 44.98 21.61
C SER A 92 -7.17 44.27 20.64
N ILE A 93 -6.71 43.08 21.02
CA ILE A 93 -6.08 42.17 20.07
C ILE A 93 -7.15 41.80 19.04
N ILE A 94 -7.06 42.38 17.85
CA ILE A 94 -7.84 41.96 16.68
C ILE A 94 -7.53 40.47 16.46
N LYS A 95 -8.45 39.58 16.85
CA LYS A 95 -8.37 38.15 16.55
C LYS A 95 -8.50 37.96 15.03
N ARG A 96 -7.40 38.08 14.29
CA ARG A 96 -7.37 37.82 12.85
C ARG A 96 -7.76 36.34 12.62
N ARG A 97 -8.84 36.04 11.89
CA ARG A 97 -9.17 34.66 11.49
C ARG A 97 -8.55 34.36 10.13
N TRP A 98 -8.36 33.09 9.79
CA TRP A 98 -7.89 32.69 8.45
C TRP A 98 -8.87 31.69 7.82
N GLN A 99 -9.06 31.80 6.50
CA GLN A 99 -9.97 30.93 5.76
C GLN A 99 -9.18 29.82 5.07
N CYS A 100 -9.63 28.57 5.26
CA CYS A 100 -9.04 27.42 4.63
C CYS A 100 -9.19 27.50 3.10
N GLN A 101 -8.10 27.28 2.38
CA GLN A 101 -8.10 27.31 0.90
C GLN A 101 -8.67 26.03 0.27
N LEU A 102 -8.82 24.95 1.03
CA LEU A 102 -9.30 23.65 0.55
C LEU A 102 -10.80 23.43 0.79
N CYS A 103 -11.32 23.81 1.97
CA CYS A 103 -12.74 23.61 2.32
C CYS A 103 -13.46 24.91 2.69
N HIS A 104 -12.80 26.07 2.59
CA HIS A 104 -13.36 27.39 2.89
C HIS A 104 -13.79 27.64 4.34
N THR A 105 -13.56 26.71 5.27
CA THR A 105 -13.82 26.89 6.71
C THR A 105 -12.95 27.99 7.32
N ILE A 106 -13.54 28.81 8.20
CA ILE A 106 -12.86 29.92 8.89
C ILE A 106 -12.32 29.43 10.25
N ASN A 107 -11.04 29.66 10.48
CA ASN A 107 -10.28 29.19 11.65
C ASN A 107 -9.73 30.37 12.48
N GLU A 108 -9.50 30.18 13.79
CA GLU A 108 -8.84 31.19 14.63
C GLU A 108 -7.34 31.35 14.27
N ASN A 109 -6.76 32.54 14.47
CA ASN A 109 -5.37 32.83 14.06
C ASN A 109 -4.33 31.89 14.68
N ASN A 110 -4.57 31.53 15.94
CA ASN A 110 -3.67 30.72 16.76
C ASN A 110 -3.70 29.24 16.38
N VAL A 111 -4.69 28.81 15.58
CA VAL A 111 -4.79 27.43 15.10
C VAL A 111 -4.10 27.34 13.73
N GLN A 112 -3.13 26.43 13.60
CA GLN A 112 -2.34 26.25 12.37
C GLN A 112 -3.01 25.30 11.36
N LEU A 113 -4.00 24.52 11.79
CA LEU A 113 -4.71 23.54 10.98
C LEU A 113 -6.20 23.88 10.89
N CYS A 114 -6.81 23.61 9.75
CA CYS A 114 -8.24 23.81 9.55
C CYS A 114 -9.03 22.85 10.44
N ILE A 115 -10.02 23.34 11.18
CA ILE A 115 -10.82 22.49 12.09
C ILE A 115 -11.62 21.43 11.34
N GLU A 116 -11.95 21.69 10.08
CA GLU A 116 -12.84 20.85 9.29
C GLU A 116 -12.07 19.83 8.44
N CYS A 117 -11.05 20.29 7.70
CA CYS A 117 -10.30 19.45 6.76
C CYS A 117 -8.83 19.20 7.15
N GLY A 118 -8.35 19.76 8.27
CA GLY A 118 -6.98 19.57 8.74
C GLY A 118 -5.88 20.24 7.90
N SER A 119 -6.23 20.98 6.85
CA SER A 119 -5.25 21.65 5.99
C SER A 119 -4.52 22.77 6.73
N ASN A 120 -3.23 22.95 6.47
CA ASN A 120 -2.42 23.99 7.14
C ASN A 120 -2.80 25.40 6.62
N LYS A 121 -2.70 26.37 7.52
CA LYS A 121 -2.81 27.82 7.29
C LYS A 121 -1.86 28.36 6.22
N ILE A 122 -0.69 27.75 6.05
CA ILE A 122 0.30 28.09 5.03
C ILE A 122 0.34 26.92 4.03
N ASN A 123 -0.26 27.10 2.86
CA ASN A 123 -0.29 26.11 1.77
C ASN A 123 1.11 25.49 1.53
N VAL A 124 1.30 24.21 1.86
CA VAL A 124 2.27 23.38 1.13
C VAL A 124 1.53 22.81 -0.07
N TYR A 125 1.67 23.55 -1.16
CA TYR A 125 1.59 23.14 -2.55
C TYR A 125 1.90 21.64 -2.75
N ILE A 126 0.95 20.89 -3.32
CA ILE A 126 1.24 19.62 -4.00
C ILE A 126 1.68 20.01 -5.42
N PRO A 127 2.94 19.78 -5.82
CA PRO A 127 3.38 20.12 -7.17
C PRO A 127 2.65 19.25 -8.19
N SER A 128 2.05 19.87 -9.21
CA SER A 128 1.73 19.14 -10.43
C SER A 128 3.03 18.67 -11.09
N ILE A 129 2.94 17.60 -11.88
CA ILE A 129 4.06 16.96 -12.61
C ILE A 129 4.95 18.00 -13.34
N ASP A 130 4.38 19.07 -13.88
CA ASP A 130 5.10 20.14 -14.58
C ASP A 130 6.10 20.94 -13.70
N HIS A 131 5.88 21.02 -12.38
CA HIS A 131 6.79 21.71 -11.48
C HIS A 131 7.97 20.82 -11.06
N MET A 132 7.80 19.50 -11.09
CA MET A 132 8.90 18.55 -10.88
C MET A 132 9.90 18.58 -12.03
N ASP A 133 9.44 18.79 -13.27
CA ASP A 133 10.34 18.91 -14.43
C ASP A 133 11.11 20.25 -14.43
N LYS A 134 10.56 21.33 -13.87
CA LYS A 134 11.30 22.58 -13.63
C LYS A 134 12.36 22.44 -12.53
N MET A 135 12.15 21.59 -11.52
CA MET A 135 13.14 21.31 -10.48
C MET A 135 14.28 20.39 -10.95
N LYS A 136 14.00 19.44 -11.87
CA LYS A 136 15.06 18.65 -12.55
C LYS A 136 16.06 19.56 -13.28
N ASN A 137 15.57 20.61 -13.95
CA ASN A 137 16.42 21.56 -14.68
C ASN A 137 17.34 22.42 -13.77
N LYS A 138 16.93 22.70 -12.52
CA LYS A 138 17.79 23.38 -11.54
C LYS A 138 18.87 22.46 -10.97
N ASN A 139 18.55 21.18 -10.71
CA ASN A 139 19.52 20.17 -10.29
C ASN A 139 20.53 19.84 -11.41
N GLN A 140 20.13 19.94 -12.67
CA GLN A 140 21.03 19.76 -13.81
C GLN A 140 22.10 20.87 -13.88
N HIS A 141 21.80 22.10 -13.43
CA HIS A 141 22.79 23.19 -13.36
C HIS A 141 23.82 22.97 -12.24
N GLN A 142 23.41 22.48 -11.07
CA GLN A 142 24.32 22.09 -9.98
C GLN A 142 25.14 20.84 -10.30
N GLN A 143 24.54 19.83 -10.96
CA GLN A 143 25.26 18.67 -11.49
C GLN A 143 26.28 19.07 -12.57
N ASN A 144 25.92 19.99 -13.47
CA ASN A 144 26.86 20.53 -14.47
C ASN A 144 28.00 21.35 -13.83
N LEU A 145 27.76 22.00 -12.68
CA LEU A 145 28.81 22.67 -11.91
C LEU A 145 29.75 21.65 -11.25
N LEU A 146 29.23 20.54 -10.73
CA LEU A 146 30.00 19.43 -10.16
C LEU A 146 30.82 18.68 -11.21
N ILE A 147 30.29 18.50 -12.43
CA ILE A 147 31.01 17.92 -13.58
C ILE A 147 32.15 18.84 -14.04
N ARG A 148 31.97 20.17 -13.98
CA ARG A 148 33.06 21.12 -14.27
C ARG A 148 34.18 21.08 -13.23
N ILE A 149 33.85 20.83 -11.96
CA ILE A 149 34.84 20.72 -10.87
C ILE A 149 35.58 19.37 -10.92
N SER A 150 34.96 18.29 -11.39
CA SER A 150 35.59 16.97 -11.52
C SER A 150 36.70 16.89 -12.58
N ASN A 151 36.79 17.88 -13.48
CA ASN A 151 37.80 17.91 -14.54
C ASN A 151 39.07 18.70 -14.16
N SER A 152 39.22 19.14 -12.90
CA SER A 152 40.43 19.85 -12.43
C SER A 152 41.12 19.11 -11.29
N SER A 153 42.41 18.80 -11.48
CA SER A 153 43.19 17.90 -10.62
C SER A 153 44.04 18.68 -9.60
N THR A 154 43.42 19.33 -8.61
CA THR A 154 44.17 19.92 -7.46
C THR A 154 43.56 19.56 -6.10
N SER A 155 44.42 19.33 -5.10
CA SER A 155 44.09 18.89 -3.72
C SER A 155 43.05 19.79 -3.02
N HIS A 156 43.07 21.09 -3.29
CA HIS A 156 42.15 22.06 -2.68
C HIS A 156 40.69 21.89 -3.14
N HIS A 157 40.47 21.36 -4.35
CA HIS A 157 39.13 21.06 -4.86
C HIS A 157 38.51 19.81 -4.22
N HIS A 158 39.33 18.87 -3.74
CA HIS A 158 38.83 17.65 -3.11
C HIS A 158 38.15 17.94 -1.76
N GLN A 159 38.74 18.80 -0.92
CA GLN A 159 38.11 19.26 0.34
C GLN A 159 36.84 20.05 0.08
N LYS A 160 36.85 20.95 -0.91
CA LYS A 160 35.67 21.75 -1.28
C LYS A 160 34.53 20.87 -1.82
N ARG A 161 34.85 19.80 -2.53
CA ARG A 161 33.90 18.78 -3.01
C ARG A 161 33.29 17.99 -1.85
N THR A 162 34.09 17.55 -0.87
CA THR A 162 33.61 16.84 0.32
C THR A 162 32.63 17.70 1.12
N VAL A 163 32.98 18.97 1.39
CA VAL A 163 32.12 19.90 2.14
C VAL A 163 30.80 20.19 1.40
N LEU A 164 30.83 20.31 0.07
CA LEU A 164 29.61 20.49 -0.73
C LEU A 164 28.72 19.24 -0.74
N MET A 165 29.31 18.05 -0.80
CA MET A 165 28.58 16.78 -0.70
C MET A 165 27.96 16.59 0.69
N GLU A 166 28.69 16.90 1.76
CA GLU A 166 28.17 16.88 3.14
C GLU A 166 27.01 17.86 3.32
N LYS A 167 27.14 19.08 2.78
CA LYS A 167 26.07 20.08 2.82
C LYS A 167 24.84 19.65 2.02
N GLN A 168 25.03 19.01 0.88
CA GLN A 168 23.93 18.48 0.07
C GLN A 168 23.23 17.31 0.77
N ASN A 169 24.00 16.37 1.33
CA ASN A 169 23.45 15.25 2.11
C ASN A 169 22.62 15.75 3.30
N SER A 170 23.12 16.77 4.03
CA SER A 170 22.38 17.37 5.13
C SER A 170 21.07 18.03 4.69
N ILE A 171 21.05 18.69 3.52
CA ILE A 171 19.82 19.28 2.97
C ILE A 171 18.83 18.18 2.53
N ASP A 172 19.33 17.10 1.94
CA ASP A 172 18.51 15.97 1.49
C ASP A 172 17.90 15.23 2.69
N GLU A 173 18.68 15.00 3.76
CA GLU A 173 18.20 14.45 5.04
C GLU A 173 17.10 15.31 5.68
N ASP A 174 17.29 16.63 5.72
CA ASP A 174 16.29 17.58 6.25
C ASP A 174 14.99 17.56 5.44
N ASN A 175 15.10 17.46 4.10
CA ASN A 175 13.95 17.38 3.21
C ASN A 175 13.20 16.06 3.38
N ASP A 176 13.92 14.94 3.49
CA ASP A 176 13.33 13.64 3.73
C ASP A 176 12.65 13.58 5.09
N HIS A 177 13.25 14.13 6.14
CA HIS A 177 12.62 14.25 7.45
C HIS A 177 11.30 15.03 7.38
N ARG A 178 11.29 16.19 6.71
CA ARG A 178 10.07 17.00 6.51
C ARG A 178 8.99 16.23 5.74
N ARG A 179 9.37 15.51 4.68
CA ARG A 179 8.45 14.66 3.91
C ARG A 179 7.87 13.55 4.80
N SER A 180 8.69 12.88 5.59
CA SER A 180 8.23 11.85 6.53
C SER A 180 7.22 12.39 7.54
N VAL A 181 7.44 13.61 8.08
CA VAL A 181 6.50 14.26 9.00
C VAL A 181 5.17 14.58 8.30
N LEU A 182 5.20 15.12 7.08
CA LEU A 182 3.99 15.43 6.32
C LEU A 182 3.20 14.16 5.97
N ILE A 183 3.88 13.09 5.55
CA ILE A 183 3.28 11.79 5.27
C ILE A 183 2.64 11.22 6.55
N ALA A 184 3.34 11.25 7.67
CA ALA A 184 2.80 10.79 8.95
C ALA A 184 1.56 11.62 9.39
N HIS A 185 1.56 12.92 9.15
CA HIS A 185 0.39 13.76 9.43
C HIS A 185 -0.79 13.43 8.50
N LYS A 186 -0.54 13.29 7.19
CA LYS A 186 -1.53 12.84 6.22
C LYS A 186 -2.13 11.49 6.62
N HIS A 187 -1.32 10.54 7.05
CA HIS A 187 -1.81 9.24 7.52
C HIS A 187 -2.80 9.38 8.67
N LYS A 188 -2.53 10.26 9.65
CA LYS A 188 -3.44 10.48 10.77
C LYS A 188 -4.77 11.09 10.32
N VAL A 189 -4.73 12.04 9.39
CA VAL A 189 -5.95 12.66 8.83
C VAL A 189 -6.76 11.64 8.03
N ASP A 190 -6.10 10.90 7.12
CA ASP A 190 -6.74 9.86 6.30
C ASP A 190 -7.35 8.77 7.20
N GLU A 191 -6.64 8.36 8.26
CA GLU A 191 -7.15 7.39 9.24
C GLU A 191 -8.42 7.89 9.94
N HIS A 192 -8.43 9.15 10.37
CA HIS A 192 -9.59 9.74 11.04
C HIS A 192 -10.82 9.79 10.14
N ILE A 193 -10.65 10.19 8.88
CA ILE A 193 -11.73 10.22 7.88
C ILE A 193 -12.27 8.81 7.64
N VAL A 194 -11.37 7.84 7.47
CA VAL A 194 -11.73 6.45 7.19
C VAL A 194 -12.42 5.81 8.40
N LEU A 195 -11.95 6.05 9.62
CA LEU A 195 -12.60 5.56 10.84
C LEU A 195 -14.02 6.12 11.01
N LYS A 196 -14.24 7.40 10.72
CA LYS A 196 -15.59 7.99 10.70
C LYS A 196 -16.49 7.31 9.67
N HIS A 197 -15.97 7.02 8.48
CA HIS A 197 -16.72 6.32 7.44
C HIS A 197 -17.05 4.88 7.86
N VAL A 198 -16.09 4.15 8.43
CA VAL A 198 -16.31 2.81 9.00
C VAL A 198 -17.39 2.87 10.09
N GLU A 199 -17.33 3.85 10.99
CA GLU A 199 -18.33 4.03 12.05
C GLU A 199 -19.73 4.29 11.48
N GLN A 200 -19.85 5.10 10.43
CA GLN A 200 -21.13 5.34 9.75
C GLN A 200 -21.70 4.06 9.12
N ILE A 201 -20.85 3.26 8.48
CA ILE A 201 -21.26 1.96 7.92
C ILE A 201 -21.67 0.99 9.05
N LEU A 202 -20.91 0.93 10.14
CA LEU A 202 -21.24 0.12 11.32
C LEU A 202 -22.62 0.49 11.87
N ARG A 203 -22.89 1.79 12.07
CA ARG A 203 -24.21 2.27 12.53
C ARG A 203 -25.33 1.85 11.59
N THR A 204 -25.11 1.95 10.28
CA THR A 204 -26.09 1.54 9.27
C THR A 204 -26.36 0.04 9.31
N CYS A 205 -25.30 -0.76 9.48
CA CYS A 205 -25.38 -2.22 9.64
C CYS A 205 -26.15 -2.61 10.91
N LEU A 206 -25.87 -1.95 12.03
CA LEU A 206 -26.54 -2.17 13.32
C LEU A 206 -28.03 -1.85 13.25
N ILE A 207 -28.41 -0.68 12.70
CA ILE A 207 -29.82 -0.28 12.55
C ILE A 207 -30.57 -1.26 11.63
N GLY A 208 -29.93 -1.66 10.53
CA GLY A 208 -30.52 -2.59 9.58
C GLY A 208 -30.49 -4.05 10.04
N GLN A 209 -29.81 -4.38 11.13
CA GLN A 209 -29.50 -5.76 11.56
C GLN A 209 -28.89 -6.61 10.42
N ILE A 210 -28.02 -5.98 9.63
CA ILE A 210 -27.33 -6.60 8.50
C ILE A 210 -25.82 -6.60 8.74
N LYS A 211 -25.12 -7.59 8.17
CA LYS A 211 -23.65 -7.57 8.11
C LYS A 211 -23.20 -6.86 6.82
N PHE A 212 -22.09 -6.12 6.89
CA PHE A 212 -21.47 -5.44 5.76
C PHE A 212 -21.14 -6.44 4.64
N LYS A 213 -21.45 -6.07 3.42
CA LYS A 213 -21.13 -6.82 2.20
C LYS A 213 -20.40 -5.89 1.26
N ASP A 214 -19.15 -6.20 0.96
CA ASP A 214 -18.36 -5.44 0.02
C ASP A 214 -18.88 -5.69 -1.41
N LYS A 215 -19.43 -4.64 -2.03
CA LYS A 215 -19.93 -4.70 -3.41
C LYS A 215 -18.80 -4.65 -4.44
N ASN A 216 -17.67 -4.06 -4.08
CA ASN A 216 -16.52 -3.85 -4.98
C ASN A 216 -15.57 -5.05 -4.98
N PHE A 217 -15.74 -5.97 -4.03
CA PHE A 217 -15.03 -7.25 -3.98
C PHE A 217 -15.97 -8.33 -3.45
N PRO A 218 -16.95 -8.75 -4.28
CA PRO A 218 -18.03 -9.62 -3.84
C PRO A 218 -17.50 -11.01 -3.47
N ALA A 219 -18.23 -11.69 -2.58
CA ALA A 219 -18.00 -13.09 -2.24
C ALA A 219 -18.43 -14.02 -3.40
N SER A 220 -17.71 -13.95 -4.52
CA SER A 220 -17.98 -14.69 -5.76
C SER A 220 -16.67 -15.12 -6.43
N SER A 221 -16.80 -15.89 -7.50
CA SER A 221 -15.67 -16.35 -8.30
C SER A 221 -14.89 -15.22 -8.98
N GLN A 222 -15.49 -14.05 -9.20
CA GLN A 222 -14.81 -12.86 -9.74
C GLN A 222 -13.70 -12.34 -8.81
N SER A 223 -13.89 -12.48 -7.49
CA SER A 223 -12.89 -12.10 -6.51
C SER A 223 -11.82 -13.17 -6.31
N LEU A 224 -12.03 -14.39 -6.81
CA LEU A 224 -11.08 -15.50 -6.73
C LEU A 224 -10.18 -15.56 -7.97
N TYR A 225 -10.77 -15.40 -9.15
CA TYR A 225 -10.13 -15.69 -10.43
C TYR A 225 -10.13 -14.48 -11.36
N ILE A 226 -9.06 -14.32 -12.14
CA ILE A 226 -8.93 -13.24 -13.13
C ILE A 226 -10.05 -13.31 -14.18
N ASN A 227 -10.38 -14.53 -14.63
CA ASN A 227 -11.41 -14.77 -15.64
C ASN A 227 -12.79 -15.09 -15.03
N GLY A 228 -12.95 -14.98 -13.72
CA GLY A 228 -14.21 -15.17 -13.02
C GLY A 228 -14.76 -16.60 -12.91
N ASN A 229 -14.12 -17.62 -13.51
CA ASN A 229 -14.62 -19.00 -13.50
C ASN A 229 -13.64 -20.02 -12.90
N SER A 230 -12.35 -19.86 -13.17
CA SER A 230 -11.28 -20.74 -12.69
C SER A 230 -9.92 -20.06 -12.83
N PHE A 231 -8.90 -20.65 -12.21
CA PHE A 231 -7.51 -20.24 -12.42
C PHE A 231 -7.14 -20.31 -13.90
N SER A 232 -6.45 -19.28 -14.38
CA SER A 232 -5.91 -19.23 -15.74
C SER A 232 -4.89 -20.34 -15.97
N LYS A 233 -4.77 -20.77 -17.24
CA LYS A 233 -3.76 -21.75 -17.66
C LYS A 233 -2.34 -21.30 -17.30
N PHE A 234 -2.08 -19.99 -17.40
CA PHE A 234 -0.81 -19.40 -17.03
C PHE A 234 -0.52 -19.60 -15.54
N THR A 235 -1.45 -19.23 -14.66
CA THR A 235 -1.33 -19.45 -13.21
C THR A 235 -1.05 -20.92 -12.88
N LEU A 236 -1.81 -21.85 -13.47
CA LEU A 236 -1.60 -23.29 -13.25
C LEU A 236 -0.25 -23.80 -13.78
N SER A 237 0.38 -23.09 -14.73
CA SER A 237 1.69 -23.48 -15.28
C SER A 237 2.87 -23.04 -14.42
N ILE A 238 2.72 -21.95 -13.64
CA ILE A 238 3.81 -21.39 -12.82
C ILE A 238 3.82 -21.89 -11.38
N LEU A 239 2.73 -22.53 -10.94
CA LEU A 239 2.62 -23.06 -9.58
C LEU A 239 3.30 -24.43 -9.43
N PRO A 240 4.04 -24.67 -8.33
CA PRO A 240 4.60 -25.99 -8.04
C PRO A 240 3.52 -27.07 -7.99
N ASN A 241 3.85 -28.30 -8.41
CA ASN A 241 2.90 -29.41 -8.47
C ASN A 241 2.09 -29.64 -7.19
N GLN A 242 2.62 -29.40 -5.98
CA GLN A 242 1.87 -29.50 -4.73
C GLN A 242 0.82 -28.40 -4.55
N GLN A 243 1.17 -27.14 -4.83
CA GLN A 243 0.21 -26.03 -4.82
C GLN A 243 -0.83 -26.22 -5.93
N ARG A 244 -0.39 -26.64 -7.12
CA ARG A 244 -1.27 -27.01 -8.22
C ARG A 244 -2.20 -28.18 -7.87
N MET A 245 -1.73 -29.20 -7.14
CA MET A 245 -2.55 -30.31 -6.65
C MET A 245 -3.55 -29.86 -5.59
N ASN A 246 -3.17 -28.96 -4.68
CA ASN A 246 -4.09 -28.38 -3.69
C ASN A 246 -5.18 -27.51 -4.36
N LEU A 247 -4.81 -26.73 -5.38
CA LEU A 247 -5.76 -25.96 -6.19
C LEU A 247 -6.58 -26.85 -7.15
N ASN A 248 -6.00 -27.94 -7.65
CA ASN A 248 -6.69 -28.87 -8.55
C ASN A 248 -7.64 -29.80 -7.77
N ALA A 249 -7.30 -30.23 -6.56
CA ALA A 249 -8.22 -30.91 -5.64
C ALA A 249 -9.39 -29.99 -5.27
N SER A 250 -9.14 -28.68 -5.22
CA SER A 250 -10.16 -27.62 -5.17
C SER A 250 -11.01 -27.57 -6.45
N SER A 251 -10.40 -27.76 -7.62
CA SER A 251 -11.13 -27.75 -8.91
C SER A 251 -11.91 -29.03 -9.25
N SER A 252 -11.50 -30.21 -8.78
CA SER A 252 -12.14 -31.49 -9.15
C SER A 252 -13.17 -31.99 -8.15
N ASN A 253 -13.18 -31.47 -6.90
CA ASN A 253 -14.21 -31.82 -5.90
C ASN A 253 -14.39 -30.84 -4.72
N SER A 254 -13.67 -29.70 -4.63
CA SER A 254 -13.85 -28.75 -3.52
C SER A 254 -14.18 -27.33 -3.96
N HIS A 255 -15.48 -27.10 -4.17
CA HIS A 255 -16.07 -25.79 -4.35
C HIS A 255 -15.64 -24.84 -3.21
N ILE A 256 -15.00 -23.73 -3.57
CA ILE A 256 -14.67 -22.66 -2.63
C ILE A 256 -15.97 -21.96 -2.24
N GLN A 257 -16.26 -21.94 -0.95
CA GLN A 257 -17.38 -21.20 -0.36
C GLN A 257 -16.86 -20.00 0.43
N TRP A 258 -17.67 -18.96 0.55
CA TRP A 258 -17.32 -17.75 1.27
C TRP A 258 -18.01 -17.73 2.63
N LEU A 259 -17.23 -17.84 3.70
CA LEU A 259 -17.73 -17.96 5.07
C LEU A 259 -17.24 -16.79 5.93
N ARG A 260 -18.07 -16.38 6.88
CA ARG A 260 -17.67 -15.44 7.94
C ARG A 260 -16.99 -16.17 9.09
N PRO A 261 -16.27 -15.46 10.00
CA PRO A 261 -15.52 -16.10 11.08
C PRO A 261 -16.35 -17.07 11.94
N ASP A 262 -17.60 -16.71 12.25
CA ASP A 262 -18.56 -17.54 13.00
C ASP A 262 -18.94 -18.85 12.31
N GLN A 263 -18.68 -18.97 11.01
CA GLN A 263 -19.00 -20.14 10.18
C GLN A 263 -17.77 -21.01 9.86
N ILE A 264 -16.57 -20.56 10.23
CA ILE A 264 -15.29 -21.22 9.91
C ILE A 264 -14.90 -22.21 11.00
N ILE A 265 -14.44 -23.40 10.58
CA ILE A 265 -13.87 -24.42 11.46
C ILE A 265 -12.36 -24.16 11.59
N SER A 266 -11.89 -23.91 12.82
CA SER A 266 -10.48 -23.77 13.16
C SER A 266 -10.01 -25.03 13.90
N GLU A 267 -8.96 -25.68 13.40
CA GLU A 267 -8.49 -26.99 13.93
C GLU A 267 -7.67 -26.88 15.23
N GLU A 268 -7.42 -25.68 15.73
CA GLU A 268 -6.38 -25.47 16.75
C GLU A 268 -6.93 -25.19 18.15
N CYS A 269 -6.53 -26.08 19.07
CA CYS A 269 -6.67 -26.07 20.52
C CYS A 269 -7.92 -26.78 21.07
N SER A 270 -7.69 -27.66 22.05
CA SER A 270 -8.70 -28.34 22.88
C SER A 270 -9.66 -27.37 23.58
N ASP A 271 -9.31 -26.08 23.67
CA ASP A 271 -10.13 -24.98 24.20
C ASP A 271 -10.92 -24.19 23.11
N ASN A 272 -11.10 -24.80 21.94
CA ASN A 272 -11.73 -24.16 20.77
C ASN A 272 -13.13 -23.59 21.02
N LEU A 273 -13.86 -24.11 22.03
CA LEU A 273 -15.20 -23.65 22.40
C LEU A 273 -15.20 -22.28 23.11
N ARG A 274 -14.11 -21.89 23.79
CA ARG A 274 -14.06 -20.64 24.57
C ARG A 274 -13.32 -19.51 23.84
N THR A 275 -12.45 -19.85 22.89
CA THR A 275 -11.66 -18.85 22.18
C THR A 275 -12.53 -18.09 21.19
N GLN A 276 -12.76 -16.79 21.44
CA GLN A 276 -13.52 -15.89 20.56
C GLN A 276 -12.65 -15.36 19.43
N TRP A 277 -13.23 -15.04 18.27
CA TRP A 277 -12.51 -14.38 17.19
C TRP A 277 -12.01 -12.99 17.60
N THR A 278 -10.83 -12.62 17.14
CA THR A 278 -10.29 -11.28 17.31
C THR A 278 -9.49 -10.87 16.08
N ILE A 279 -9.16 -9.60 15.98
CA ILE A 279 -8.23 -9.10 14.98
C ILE A 279 -6.80 -9.41 15.38
N PHE A 280 -6.44 -9.00 16.60
CA PHE A 280 -5.13 -9.21 17.19
C PHE A 280 -5.28 -9.80 18.59
N ARG A 281 -4.37 -10.70 18.97
CA ARG A 281 -4.06 -11.05 20.36
C ARG A 281 -2.67 -10.54 20.69
N ASP A 282 -1.69 -11.22 20.11
CA ASP A 282 -0.27 -11.00 20.32
C ASP A 282 0.40 -11.50 19.04
N PRO A 283 0.33 -10.72 17.95
CA PRO A 283 0.73 -11.17 16.62
C PRO A 283 2.19 -11.60 16.62
N LYS A 284 2.43 -12.82 16.14
CA LYS A 284 3.76 -13.40 16.04
C LYS A 284 4.02 -13.86 14.62
N PRO A 285 5.29 -13.91 14.19
CA PRO A 285 5.65 -14.56 12.93
C PRO A 285 5.05 -15.95 12.80
N ASN A 286 4.97 -16.70 13.91
CA ASN A 286 4.41 -18.05 13.94
C ASN A 286 2.90 -18.13 13.64
N ASP A 287 2.16 -17.04 13.78
CA ASP A 287 0.73 -16.99 13.41
C ASP A 287 0.54 -16.93 11.89
N VAL A 288 1.60 -16.59 11.15
CA VAL A 288 1.54 -16.38 9.71
C VAL A 288 1.74 -17.70 9.00
N LEU A 289 0.64 -18.31 8.61
CA LEU A 289 0.58 -19.60 7.94
C LEU A 289 -0.08 -19.42 6.57
N GLN A 290 0.65 -19.76 5.51
CA GLN A 290 0.13 -19.75 4.15
C GLN A 290 -0.87 -20.88 3.94
N GLY A 291 -1.90 -20.63 3.12
CA GLY A 291 -2.80 -21.68 2.62
C GLY A 291 -2.43 -22.19 1.24
N GLY A 292 -3.46 -22.50 0.45
CA GLY A 292 -3.31 -23.06 -0.90
C GLY A 292 -2.93 -22.06 -2.00
N LEU A 293 -2.76 -20.77 -1.69
CA LEU A 293 -2.45 -19.73 -2.68
C LEU A 293 -0.94 -19.59 -2.91
N GLY A 294 -0.54 -19.24 -4.13
CA GLY A 294 0.87 -19.05 -4.54
C GLY A 294 1.42 -17.65 -4.22
N ASP A 295 1.08 -17.08 -3.09
CA ASP A 295 1.40 -15.70 -2.67
C ASP A 295 2.44 -15.66 -1.53
N CYS A 296 3.30 -16.69 -1.44
CA CYS A 296 4.32 -16.83 -0.39
C CYS A 296 5.19 -15.58 -0.19
N TRP A 297 5.44 -14.81 -1.26
CA TRP A 297 6.17 -13.55 -1.25
C TRP A 297 5.54 -12.51 -0.31
N PHE A 298 4.21 -12.44 -0.28
CA PHE A 298 3.45 -11.52 0.55
C PHE A 298 3.25 -12.07 1.95
N ILE A 299 2.88 -13.34 2.08
CA ILE A 299 2.74 -14.00 3.39
C ILE A 299 4.05 -13.96 4.17
N THR A 300 5.19 -14.13 3.51
CA THR A 300 6.51 -13.96 4.13
C THR A 300 6.74 -12.52 4.60
N ALA A 301 6.34 -11.52 3.81
CA ALA A 301 6.41 -10.12 4.22
C ALA A 301 5.58 -9.84 5.49
N LEU A 302 4.39 -10.45 5.61
CA LEU A 302 3.58 -10.37 6.84
C LEU A 302 4.25 -11.07 8.03
N SER A 303 4.95 -12.18 7.79
CA SER A 303 5.68 -12.90 8.83
C SER A 303 6.80 -12.05 9.44
N VAL A 304 7.55 -11.30 8.63
CA VAL A 304 8.60 -10.40 9.14
C VAL A 304 8.01 -9.12 9.73
N LEU A 305 6.91 -8.61 9.16
CA LEU A 305 6.20 -7.46 9.71
C LEU A 305 5.71 -7.72 11.15
N ALA A 306 5.33 -8.97 11.46
CA ALA A 306 4.93 -9.36 12.80
C ALA A 306 6.07 -9.34 13.84
N GLU A 307 7.34 -9.22 13.43
CA GLU A 307 8.46 -9.00 14.35
C GLU A 307 8.50 -7.57 14.91
N GLU A 308 7.85 -6.63 14.22
CA GLU A 308 7.73 -5.23 14.65
C GLU A 308 6.23 -4.84 14.71
N PRO A 309 5.55 -5.15 15.84
CA PRO A 309 4.09 -4.97 15.98
C PRO A 309 3.60 -3.56 15.66
N GLU A 310 4.41 -2.53 15.88
CA GLU A 310 4.06 -1.14 15.55
C GLU A 310 3.79 -0.93 14.05
N TYR A 311 4.57 -1.57 13.17
CA TYR A 311 4.35 -1.47 11.72
C TYR A 311 3.11 -2.25 11.30
N LEU A 312 2.91 -3.46 11.84
CA LEU A 312 1.68 -4.22 11.64
C LEU A 312 0.45 -3.41 12.07
N MET A 313 0.55 -2.67 13.17
CA MET A 313 -0.51 -1.81 13.65
C MET A 313 -0.76 -0.58 12.75
N ARG A 314 0.12 -0.23 11.82
CA ARG A 314 -0.17 0.84 10.83
C ARG A 314 -0.91 0.31 9.60
N VAL A 315 -0.78 -0.99 9.33
CA VAL A 315 -1.39 -1.65 8.17
C VAL A 315 -2.87 -1.93 8.41
N LEU A 316 -3.27 -2.56 9.52
CA LEU A 316 -4.68 -2.88 9.74
C LEU A 316 -5.36 -1.80 10.58
N ILE A 317 -6.04 -0.83 9.97
CA ILE A 317 -6.65 0.32 10.68
C ILE A 317 -7.72 -0.14 11.69
N THR A 318 -8.59 -1.08 11.30
CA THR A 318 -9.62 -1.59 12.22
C THR A 318 -9.00 -2.56 13.24
N LYS A 319 -8.89 -2.11 14.50
CA LYS A 319 -8.23 -2.86 15.59
C LYS A 319 -9.11 -3.84 16.33
N GLN A 320 -10.41 -3.57 16.34
CA GLN A 320 -11.37 -4.31 17.12
C GLN A 320 -12.19 -5.21 16.20
N TYR A 321 -12.47 -6.42 16.71
CA TYR A 321 -13.43 -7.30 16.06
C TYR A 321 -14.82 -6.66 16.12
N ASN A 322 -15.58 -6.76 15.02
CA ASN A 322 -16.96 -6.29 14.95
C ASN A 322 -17.83 -7.33 14.24
N ASN A 323 -19.06 -7.51 14.73
CA ASN A 323 -19.98 -8.54 14.24
C ASN A 323 -20.58 -8.19 12.87
N GLU A 324 -20.57 -6.91 12.53
CA GLU A 324 -21.02 -6.35 11.26
C GLU A 324 -20.05 -6.75 10.13
N GLY A 325 -18.81 -7.11 10.48
CA GLY A 325 -17.85 -7.71 9.58
C GLY A 325 -17.27 -6.72 8.57
N ILE A 326 -16.95 -5.49 8.98
CA ILE A 326 -16.26 -4.48 8.17
C ILE A 326 -14.89 -4.14 8.74
N TYR A 327 -13.88 -4.12 7.88
CA TYR A 327 -12.49 -3.88 8.27
C TYR A 327 -11.79 -2.99 7.25
N CYS A 328 -10.88 -2.15 7.72
CA CYS A 328 -10.06 -1.31 6.87
C CYS A 328 -8.58 -1.68 6.98
N VAL A 329 -7.95 -1.92 5.83
CA VAL A 329 -6.52 -2.18 5.68
C VAL A 329 -5.88 -1.05 4.88
N ARG A 330 -4.73 -0.57 5.31
CA ARG A 330 -3.89 0.40 4.60
C ARG A 330 -2.75 -0.35 3.93
N LEU A 331 -2.66 -0.25 2.61
CA LEU A 331 -1.57 -0.82 1.80
C LEU A 331 -0.97 0.28 0.93
N CYS A 332 0.33 0.21 0.68
CA CYS A 332 1.02 1.10 -0.25
C CYS A 332 1.06 0.44 -1.63
N LYS A 333 0.50 1.09 -2.65
CA LYS A 333 0.59 0.64 -4.04
C LYS A 333 1.21 1.74 -4.87
N ASP A 334 2.26 1.41 -5.61
CA ASP A 334 2.96 2.35 -6.49
C ASP A 334 3.42 3.63 -5.77
N GLY A 335 3.75 3.52 -4.47
CA GLY A 335 4.18 4.64 -3.62
C GLY A 335 3.04 5.40 -2.93
N GLU A 336 1.78 5.02 -3.16
CA GLU A 336 0.61 5.67 -2.58
C GLU A 336 -0.10 4.79 -1.55
N TRP A 337 -0.28 5.35 -0.35
CA TRP A 337 -1.03 4.70 0.71
C TRP A 337 -2.53 4.73 0.45
N THR A 338 -3.10 3.55 0.21
CA THR A 338 -4.51 3.33 -0.10
C THR A 338 -5.20 2.64 1.06
N GLN A 339 -6.37 3.14 1.47
CA GLN A 339 -7.23 2.47 2.44
C GLN A 339 -8.25 1.59 1.74
N VAL A 340 -8.20 0.30 2.05
CA VAL A 340 -8.99 -0.76 1.44
C VAL A 340 -9.99 -1.28 2.47
N LEU A 341 -11.26 -0.97 2.26
CA LEU A 341 -12.35 -1.57 3.03
C LEU A 341 -12.61 -2.99 2.52
N VAL A 342 -12.77 -3.95 3.43
CA VAL A 342 -13.14 -5.33 3.13
C VAL A 342 -14.19 -5.82 4.12
N ASP A 343 -15.03 -6.77 3.69
CA ASP A 343 -15.81 -7.56 4.65
C ASP A 343 -15.03 -8.80 5.13
N ASP A 344 -15.53 -9.50 6.15
CA ASP A 344 -14.91 -10.73 6.69
C ASP A 344 -15.41 -12.04 6.08
N ARG A 345 -16.05 -12.01 4.91
CA ARG A 345 -16.29 -13.27 4.17
C ARG A 345 -14.97 -13.73 3.59
N LEU A 346 -14.50 -14.92 3.97
CA LEU A 346 -13.21 -15.47 3.56
C LEU A 346 -13.40 -16.75 2.72
N PRO A 347 -12.54 -16.97 1.70
CA PRO A 347 -12.55 -18.20 0.92
C PRO A 347 -12.24 -19.42 1.79
N CYS A 348 -13.14 -20.41 1.74
CA CYS A 348 -13.07 -21.63 2.51
C CYS A 348 -13.31 -22.84 1.62
N THR A 349 -12.66 -23.95 1.98
CA THR A 349 -12.91 -25.26 1.38
C THR A 349 -14.31 -25.78 1.74
N SER A 350 -14.76 -26.85 1.08
CA SER A 350 -16.03 -27.54 1.40
C SER A 350 -16.12 -27.95 2.89
N ASN A 351 -14.98 -28.24 3.51
CA ASN A 351 -14.87 -28.59 4.93
C ASN A 351 -14.89 -27.38 5.89
N LYS A 352 -15.29 -26.19 5.40
CA LYS A 352 -15.37 -24.93 6.16
C LYS A 352 -14.04 -24.47 6.78
N LYS A 353 -12.91 -24.92 6.25
CA LYS A 353 -11.57 -24.44 6.60
C LYS A 353 -11.12 -23.35 5.63
N LEU A 354 -10.35 -22.38 6.11
CA LEU A 354 -9.75 -21.34 5.27
C LEU A 354 -8.93 -21.96 4.14
N ALA A 355 -9.19 -21.51 2.91
CA ALA A 355 -8.51 -22.02 1.71
C ALA A 355 -7.13 -21.36 1.49
N TYR A 356 -7.00 -20.09 1.88
CA TYR A 356 -5.78 -19.29 1.72
C TYR A 356 -5.12 -19.05 3.08
N SER A 357 -4.52 -17.90 3.35
CA SER A 357 -3.86 -17.66 4.63
C SER A 357 -4.74 -18.04 5.83
N GLN A 358 -4.12 -18.65 6.83
CA GLN A 358 -4.83 -19.19 7.98
C GLN A 358 -4.99 -18.12 9.07
N ALA A 359 -6.04 -18.25 9.87
CA ALA A 359 -6.30 -17.40 11.03
C ALA A 359 -5.85 -18.08 12.34
N HIS A 360 -4.54 -18.36 12.45
CA HIS A 360 -3.96 -19.08 13.60
C HIS A 360 -4.35 -18.40 14.93
N ARG A 361 -4.76 -19.21 15.93
CA ARG A 361 -5.31 -18.73 17.22
C ARG A 361 -6.57 -17.84 17.11
N LYS A 362 -7.37 -18.03 16.04
CA LYS A 362 -8.57 -17.24 15.71
C LYS A 362 -8.29 -15.73 15.63
N GLN A 363 -7.17 -15.37 15.00
CA GLN A 363 -6.78 -13.99 14.71
C GLN A 363 -6.95 -13.69 13.22
N LEU A 364 -7.70 -12.64 12.89
CA LEU A 364 -8.09 -12.36 11.50
C LEU A 364 -7.12 -11.47 10.72
N TRP A 365 -6.08 -10.95 11.36
CA TRP A 365 -5.22 -9.94 10.72
C TRP A 365 -4.54 -10.44 9.43
N VAL A 366 -4.06 -11.68 9.38
CA VAL A 366 -3.43 -12.25 8.17
C VAL A 366 -4.43 -12.34 7.02
N PRO A 367 -5.56 -13.05 7.14
CA PRO A 367 -6.51 -13.18 6.03
C PRO A 367 -7.19 -11.87 5.64
N LEU A 368 -7.39 -10.92 6.56
CA LEU A 368 -7.93 -9.61 6.19
C LEU A 368 -6.94 -8.80 5.35
N ILE A 369 -5.64 -8.84 5.68
CA ILE A 369 -4.61 -8.13 4.92
C ILE A 369 -4.39 -8.80 3.55
N GLU A 370 -4.33 -10.13 3.49
CA GLU A 370 -4.27 -10.90 2.24
C GLU A 370 -5.47 -10.57 1.33
N LYS A 371 -6.69 -10.56 1.88
CA LYS A 371 -7.90 -10.19 1.14
C LYS A 371 -7.86 -8.76 0.62
N ALA A 372 -7.37 -7.81 1.42
CA ALA A 372 -7.24 -6.42 0.99
C ALA A 372 -6.25 -6.27 -0.16
N LEU A 373 -5.14 -7.02 -0.15
CA LEU A 373 -4.21 -7.06 -1.27
C LEU A 373 -4.85 -7.66 -2.52
N ALA A 374 -5.57 -8.77 -2.38
CA ALA A 374 -6.32 -9.39 -3.47
C ALA A 374 -7.33 -8.40 -4.08
N LYS A 375 -8.08 -7.67 -3.25
CA LYS A 375 -8.99 -6.61 -3.70
C LYS A 375 -8.27 -5.50 -4.46
N LEU A 376 -7.14 -5.04 -3.95
CA LEU A 376 -6.35 -3.97 -4.57
C LEU A 376 -5.75 -4.37 -5.94
N ASN A 377 -5.61 -5.68 -6.18
CA ASN A 377 -5.13 -6.27 -7.43
C ASN A 377 -6.23 -6.92 -8.29
N GLY A 378 -7.48 -6.92 -7.80
CA GLY A 378 -8.67 -7.39 -8.52
C GLY A 378 -9.15 -8.79 -8.17
N SER A 379 -8.27 -9.73 -7.80
CA SER A 379 -8.64 -11.08 -7.36
C SER A 379 -7.53 -11.76 -6.54
N TYR A 380 -7.84 -12.88 -5.88
CA TYR A 380 -6.81 -13.71 -5.22
C TYR A 380 -5.83 -14.33 -6.23
N GLU A 381 -6.29 -14.70 -7.42
CA GLU A 381 -5.39 -15.16 -8.47
C GLU A 381 -4.37 -14.08 -8.88
N ALA A 382 -4.75 -12.80 -8.88
CA ALA A 382 -3.89 -11.70 -9.30
C ALA A 382 -2.68 -11.45 -8.38
N ILE A 383 -2.67 -12.03 -7.16
CA ILE A 383 -1.56 -11.89 -6.20
C ILE A 383 -0.61 -13.10 -6.19
N ILE A 384 -0.80 -14.05 -7.11
CA ILE A 384 0.09 -15.20 -7.26
C ILE A 384 1.41 -14.76 -7.90
N ALA A 385 2.53 -15.30 -7.40
CA ALA A 385 3.88 -15.17 -7.97
C ALA A 385 4.45 -13.74 -8.03
N GLY A 386 4.59 -13.10 -6.86
CA GLY A 386 5.32 -11.83 -6.69
C GLY A 386 6.70 -12.00 -6.02
N ARG A 387 7.34 -10.87 -5.68
CA ARG A 387 8.67 -10.80 -5.05
C ARG A 387 8.58 -10.28 -3.62
N CYS A 388 9.43 -10.78 -2.71
CA CYS A 388 9.44 -10.33 -1.32
C CYS A 388 9.58 -8.82 -1.15
N CYS A 389 10.38 -8.16 -2.00
CA CYS A 389 10.55 -6.71 -1.97
C CYS A 389 9.25 -5.95 -2.28
N GLU A 390 8.43 -6.47 -3.19
CA GLU A 390 7.11 -5.89 -3.49
C GLU A 390 6.19 -6.04 -2.28
N GLY A 391 6.25 -7.19 -1.59
CA GLY A 391 5.43 -7.44 -0.40
C GLY A 391 5.79 -6.51 0.75
N LEU A 392 7.09 -6.35 0.99
CA LEU A 392 7.62 -5.42 1.99
C LEU A 392 7.27 -3.97 1.65
N ALA A 393 7.48 -3.53 0.42
CA ALA A 393 7.11 -2.18 -0.02
C ALA A 393 5.60 -1.94 0.12
N THR A 394 4.78 -2.96 -0.14
CA THR A 394 3.32 -2.88 -0.01
C THR A 394 2.86 -2.61 1.43
N VAL A 395 3.51 -3.23 2.42
CA VAL A 395 3.11 -3.09 3.84
C VAL A 395 3.86 -1.98 4.58
N THR A 396 5.00 -1.52 4.06
CA THR A 396 5.83 -0.50 4.71
C THR A 396 5.83 0.84 3.98
N GLY A 397 5.45 0.87 2.71
CA GLY A 397 5.64 2.01 1.81
C GLY A 397 7.10 2.43 1.62
N SER A 398 8.05 1.61 2.05
CA SER A 398 9.48 1.94 2.06
C SER A 398 10.21 1.31 0.86
N PRO A 399 11.25 1.96 0.33
CA PRO A 399 12.13 1.36 -0.67
C PRO A 399 12.73 0.04 -0.15
N CYS A 400 12.89 -0.92 -1.04
CA CYS A 400 13.49 -2.22 -0.74
C CYS A 400 14.75 -2.45 -1.57
N GLU A 401 15.78 -3.02 -0.95
CA GLU A 401 17.00 -3.43 -1.64
C GLU A 401 17.03 -4.95 -1.79
N THR A 402 17.37 -5.44 -2.98
CA THR A 402 17.55 -6.87 -3.26
C THR A 402 19.03 -7.20 -3.34
N LEU A 403 19.49 -8.11 -2.49
CA LEU A 403 20.85 -8.65 -2.53
C LEU A 403 20.84 -9.99 -3.27
N ILE A 404 21.54 -10.05 -4.39
CA ILE A 404 21.68 -11.29 -5.16
C ILE A 404 22.83 -12.09 -4.56
N LEU A 405 22.51 -13.25 -4.00
CA LEU A 405 23.51 -14.25 -3.62
C LEU A 405 23.93 -14.98 -4.89
N GLY A 406 25.24 -15.07 -5.15
CA GLY A 406 25.81 -15.53 -6.41
C GLY A 406 25.21 -16.85 -6.93
N ARG A 407 25.20 -17.02 -8.25
CA ARG A 407 24.68 -18.23 -8.90
C ARG A 407 25.63 -19.38 -8.62
N ALA A 408 25.14 -20.44 -7.98
CA ALA A 408 25.92 -21.64 -7.63
C ALA A 408 26.72 -22.24 -8.81
N ASN A 409 26.33 -21.98 -10.06
CA ASN A 409 26.90 -22.60 -11.26
C ASN A 409 27.51 -21.62 -12.28
N ASN A 410 27.76 -20.35 -11.94
CA ASN A 410 28.41 -19.42 -12.87
C ASN A 410 29.87 -19.14 -12.46
N PRO A 411 30.87 -19.68 -13.18
CA PRO A 411 32.29 -19.45 -12.88
C PRO A 411 32.74 -18.00 -13.08
N ASP A 412 31.96 -17.18 -13.80
CA ASP A 412 32.20 -15.73 -13.95
C ASP A 412 31.59 -14.88 -12.82
N ASP A 413 30.81 -15.48 -11.91
CA ASP A 413 30.27 -14.82 -10.71
C ASP A 413 31.37 -14.74 -9.64
N LYS A 414 32.40 -13.94 -9.96
CA LYS A 414 33.58 -13.72 -9.12
C LYS A 414 33.15 -13.22 -7.74
N ASN A 415 33.37 -14.06 -6.73
CA ASN A 415 33.50 -13.73 -5.31
C ASN A 415 32.44 -12.75 -4.77
N VAL A 416 31.26 -13.28 -4.42
CA VAL A 416 30.42 -12.60 -3.43
C VAL A 416 31.29 -12.39 -2.19
N ASP A 417 31.55 -11.12 -1.87
CA ASP A 417 32.25 -10.76 -0.64
C ASP A 417 31.31 -11.05 0.55
N TYR A 418 31.43 -12.27 1.07
CA TYR A 418 30.61 -12.74 2.18
C TYR A 418 30.86 -11.95 3.48
N ASP A 419 32.01 -11.31 3.63
CA ASP A 419 32.31 -10.46 4.79
C ASP A 419 31.55 -9.14 4.69
N LYS A 420 31.55 -8.52 3.51
CA LYS A 420 30.77 -7.31 3.23
C LYS A 420 29.27 -7.59 3.30
N LEU A 421 28.81 -8.72 2.73
CA LEU A 421 27.42 -9.16 2.82
C LEU A 421 27.01 -9.37 4.28
N TRP A 422 27.81 -10.10 5.06
CA TRP A 422 27.52 -10.35 6.48
C TRP A 422 27.46 -9.04 7.28
N SER A 423 28.42 -8.14 7.07
CA SER A 423 28.45 -6.83 7.70
C SER A 423 27.21 -6.00 7.37
N LYS A 424 26.77 -6.05 6.11
CA LYS A 424 25.53 -5.40 5.66
C LYS A 424 24.30 -5.97 6.33
N LEU A 425 24.20 -7.30 6.45
CA LEU A 425 23.09 -7.98 7.12
C LEU A 425 23.05 -7.64 8.62
N LEU A 426 24.21 -7.61 9.30
CA LEU A 426 24.29 -7.22 10.71
C LEU A 426 23.88 -5.76 10.92
N ASN A 427 24.34 -4.85 10.06
CA ASN A 427 23.94 -3.44 10.10
C ASN A 427 22.44 -3.28 9.82
N ALA A 428 21.91 -4.03 8.85
CA ALA A 428 20.48 -4.00 8.56
C ALA A 428 19.64 -4.47 9.76
N ARG A 429 20.10 -5.53 10.43
CA ARG A 429 19.47 -6.04 11.63
C ARG A 429 19.54 -5.05 12.80
N SER A 430 20.68 -4.40 13.05
CA SER A 430 20.79 -3.42 14.14
C SER A 430 19.87 -2.21 13.94
N GLN A 431 19.58 -1.88 12.67
CA GLN A 431 18.62 -0.85 12.27
C GLN A 431 17.17 -1.37 12.16
N LYS A 432 16.90 -2.63 12.54
CA LYS A 432 15.58 -3.27 12.50
C LYS A 432 14.95 -3.32 11.10
N PHE A 433 15.76 -3.44 10.04
CA PHE A 433 15.19 -3.67 8.71
C PHE A 433 14.51 -5.04 8.66
N LEU A 434 13.34 -5.06 8.00
CA LEU A 434 12.63 -6.28 7.67
C LEU A 434 13.36 -6.99 6.52
N MET A 435 13.68 -8.27 6.68
CA MET A 435 14.49 -9.02 5.73
C MET A 435 13.82 -10.33 5.32
N CYS A 436 13.79 -10.60 4.02
CA CYS A 436 13.31 -11.85 3.45
C CYS A 436 14.41 -12.49 2.61
N ALA A 437 14.41 -13.81 2.53
CA ALA A 437 15.23 -14.59 1.62
C ALA A 437 14.32 -15.33 0.64
N MET A 438 14.78 -15.55 -0.59
CA MET A 438 14.03 -16.30 -1.60
C MET A 438 14.99 -17.16 -2.40
N CYS A 439 14.58 -18.39 -2.69
CA CYS A 439 15.30 -19.27 -3.59
C CYS A 439 14.65 -19.22 -4.98
N CYS A 440 15.41 -18.81 -5.99
CA CYS A 440 14.98 -18.82 -7.38
C CYS A 440 16.12 -19.36 -8.25
N ASN A 441 16.21 -20.69 -8.36
CA ASN A 441 17.16 -21.31 -9.28
C ASN A 441 16.44 -22.26 -10.23
N ASN A 442 16.44 -21.90 -11.51
CA ASN A 442 15.82 -22.69 -12.58
C ASN A 442 16.72 -23.87 -13.03
N HIS A 443 17.97 -23.93 -12.54
CA HIS A 443 18.94 -24.97 -12.90
C HIS A 443 19.07 -26.08 -11.84
N ILE A 444 18.52 -25.90 -10.64
CA ILE A 444 18.53 -26.89 -9.56
C ILE A 444 17.16 -27.53 -9.50
N SER A 445 17.11 -28.86 -9.45
CA SER A 445 15.84 -29.59 -9.45
C SER A 445 15.09 -29.38 -8.13
N LYS A 446 13.77 -29.56 -8.15
CA LYS A 446 12.93 -29.46 -6.94
C LYS A 446 13.37 -30.46 -5.87
N GLU A 447 13.71 -31.67 -6.30
CA GLU A 447 14.14 -32.77 -5.44
C GLU A 447 15.44 -32.45 -4.71
N GLU A 448 16.34 -31.67 -5.32
CA GLU A 448 17.59 -31.25 -4.67
C GLU A 448 17.34 -30.26 -3.52
N PHE A 449 16.39 -29.34 -3.67
CA PHE A 449 15.95 -28.47 -2.57
C PHE A 449 15.26 -29.28 -1.46
N GLU A 450 14.38 -30.21 -1.83
CA GLU A 450 13.63 -31.02 -0.86
C GLU A 450 14.55 -31.96 -0.05
N LYS A 451 15.64 -32.48 -0.65
CA LYS A 451 16.66 -33.29 0.03
C LYS A 451 17.30 -32.58 1.22
N VAL A 452 17.41 -31.25 1.15
CA VAL A 452 17.97 -30.43 2.23
C VAL A 452 16.88 -29.72 3.04
N GLY A 453 15.61 -30.09 2.83
CA GLY A 453 14.47 -29.54 3.56
C GLY A 453 14.06 -28.12 3.16
N LEU A 454 14.51 -27.65 1.98
CA LEU A 454 14.11 -26.38 1.37
C LEU A 454 13.14 -26.60 0.21
N LEU A 455 12.55 -25.49 -0.24
CA LEU A 455 11.61 -25.40 -1.36
C LEU A 455 12.15 -24.43 -2.40
N ASN A 456 12.12 -24.84 -3.67
CA ASN A 456 12.42 -23.97 -4.80
C ASN A 456 11.27 -22.99 -5.06
N VAL A 457 11.59 -21.80 -5.57
CA VAL A 457 10.63 -20.73 -5.88
C VAL A 457 9.74 -20.41 -4.68
N HIS A 458 10.38 -20.25 -3.51
CA HIS A 458 9.70 -20.02 -2.24
C HIS A 458 10.40 -18.94 -1.41
N ALA A 459 9.59 -18.17 -0.69
CA ALA A 459 10.02 -17.09 0.18
C ALA A 459 10.15 -17.57 1.63
N TYR A 460 11.19 -17.08 2.31
CA TYR A 460 11.48 -17.34 3.72
C TYR A 460 11.69 -16.01 4.44
N SER A 461 11.22 -15.95 5.68
CA SER A 461 11.48 -14.82 6.56
C SER A 461 12.86 -14.95 7.18
N LEU A 462 13.67 -13.90 7.17
CA LEU A 462 14.97 -13.87 7.82
C LEU A 462 14.80 -13.23 9.21
N GLN A 463 14.82 -14.06 10.25
CA GLN A 463 14.42 -13.66 11.60
C GLN A 463 15.60 -13.26 12.49
N ASP A 464 16.77 -13.88 12.29
CA ASP A 464 17.92 -13.70 13.18
C ASP A 464 19.23 -13.98 12.44
N LEU A 465 20.30 -13.33 12.91
CA LEU A 465 21.68 -13.47 12.44
C LEU A 465 22.60 -13.64 13.65
N LYS A 466 23.26 -14.79 13.79
CA LYS A 466 24.20 -15.00 14.91
C LYS A 466 25.59 -15.31 14.40
N GLN A 467 26.59 -14.82 15.12
CA GLN A 467 27.98 -15.16 14.89
C GLN A 467 28.53 -15.83 16.15
N SER A 468 29.33 -16.88 15.98
CA SER A 468 30.03 -17.52 17.10
C SER A 468 31.07 -16.58 17.70
N LYS A 469 31.41 -16.77 18.99
CA LYS A 469 32.34 -15.89 19.72
C LYS A 469 33.73 -15.83 19.10
N ASP A 470 34.18 -16.93 18.50
CA ASP A 470 35.43 -17.07 17.77
C ASP A 470 35.35 -16.56 16.32
N GLY A 471 34.19 -16.06 15.89
CA GLY A 471 33.95 -15.58 14.53
C GLY A 471 33.82 -16.66 13.46
N LYS A 472 34.01 -17.94 13.82
CA LYS A 472 34.11 -19.09 12.90
C LYS A 472 32.81 -19.40 12.16
N TYR A 473 31.67 -19.25 12.82
CA TYR A 473 30.36 -19.60 12.27
C TYR A 473 29.46 -18.37 12.18
N ARG A 474 28.81 -18.23 11.02
CA ARG A 474 27.77 -17.23 10.73
C ARG A 474 26.48 -17.97 10.45
N LEU A 475 25.45 -17.72 11.25
CA LEU A 475 24.19 -18.45 11.24
C LEU A 475 23.06 -17.51 10.88
N VAL A 476 22.24 -17.92 9.92
CA VAL A 476 21.01 -17.23 9.54
C VAL A 476 19.83 -18.07 10.00
N LYS A 477 18.89 -17.46 10.72
CA LYS A 477 17.63 -18.11 11.10
C LYS A 477 16.56 -17.75 10.08
N LEU A 478 16.16 -18.75 9.30
CA LEU A 478 15.07 -18.62 8.34
C LEU A 478 13.79 -19.26 8.91
N ARG A 479 12.64 -18.70 8.56
CA ARG A 479 11.33 -19.31 8.81
C ARG A 479 10.56 -19.47 7.52
N ASN A 480 10.03 -20.68 7.32
CA ASN A 480 9.12 -21.03 6.24
C ASN A 480 7.67 -20.61 6.60
N PRO A 481 6.99 -19.80 5.77
CA PRO A 481 5.58 -19.43 5.99
C PRO A 481 4.60 -20.61 5.93
N TRP A 482 4.99 -21.78 5.42
CA TRP A 482 4.18 -23.01 5.47
C TRP A 482 4.18 -23.70 6.84
N GLY A 483 4.93 -23.17 7.80
CA GLY A 483 4.99 -23.73 9.15
C GLY A 483 5.94 -24.91 9.27
N GLY A 484 5.51 -25.97 9.95
CA GLY A 484 6.40 -27.04 10.43
C GLY A 484 6.85 -28.08 9.41
N THR A 485 6.22 -28.14 8.24
CA THR A 485 6.34 -29.27 7.30
C THR A 485 7.69 -29.36 6.60
N TYR A 486 8.29 -28.23 6.24
CA TYR A 486 9.59 -28.18 5.56
C TYR A 486 10.56 -27.31 6.34
N ARG A 487 11.64 -27.93 6.82
CA ARG A 487 12.69 -27.31 7.62
C ARG A 487 14.03 -27.87 7.15
N TRP A 488 15.06 -27.03 7.16
CA TRP A 488 16.44 -27.43 6.86
C TRP A 488 16.85 -28.65 7.71
N THR A 489 17.36 -29.70 7.04
CA THR A 489 17.74 -30.98 7.64
C THR A 489 19.24 -31.14 7.82
#